data_AF-A0A969AY53-F1
#
_entry.id   AF-A0A969AY53-F1
#
_cell.length_a   1.000
_cell.length_b   1.000
_cell.length_c   1.000
_cell.angle_alpha   90.00
_cell.angle_beta   90.00
_cell.angle_gamma   90.00
#
_symmetry.space_group_name_H-M   'P 1'
#
loop_
_entity.id
_entity.type
_entity.pdbx_description
1 polymer ?
#
loop_
_entity_poly.entity_id
_entity_poly.type
_entity_poly.pdbx_seq_one_letter_code
_entity_poly.pdbx_strand_id
1 'polypeptide(L)'
;MKSSIKTFTFLLLMFSLAGYAQKIDKEWKSLLNTNIESFRKCDQRSGNDTKFCSSATAESINKIYKIEDFYSKSQGRYMNNSEIVEVLNATGKWKLIGYAYEQEALDKAQELANKNMATLAYYANDDLSGNVSIILPGELSTSGSWGFNVPNSATFFMEEPGKSYSDKGLSYAFSRSILRKVMIYAREY
;
A
#
# COMPACT_ATOMS: atom_id res chain seq x y z
N MET A 1 17.01 -37.20 -58.77
CA MET A 1 16.23 -36.57 -57.69
C MET A 1 16.67 -37.15 -56.35
N LYS A 2 17.41 -36.38 -55.53
CA LYS A 2 17.59 -36.65 -54.09
C LYS A 2 17.48 -35.30 -53.37
N SER A 3 16.38 -35.11 -52.66
CA SER A 3 16.07 -33.89 -51.90
C SER A 3 16.71 -33.99 -50.52
N SER A 4 17.51 -32.98 -50.16
CA SER A 4 18.18 -32.88 -48.87
C SER A 4 17.35 -32.01 -47.94
N ILE A 5 16.68 -32.62 -46.96
CA ILE A 5 15.92 -31.93 -45.92
C ILE A 5 16.92 -31.37 -44.90
N LYS A 6 16.97 -30.04 -44.78
CA LYS A 6 17.75 -29.33 -43.75
C LYS A 6 16.86 -29.13 -42.53
N THR A 7 17.14 -29.87 -41.45
CA THR A 7 16.46 -29.72 -40.16
C THR A 7 16.99 -28.44 -39.49
N PHE A 8 16.12 -27.44 -39.36
CA PHE A 8 16.42 -26.17 -38.70
C PHE A 8 16.00 -26.29 -37.22
N THR A 9 16.96 -26.56 -36.34
CA THR A 9 16.70 -26.65 -34.89
C THR A 9 16.56 -25.24 -34.33
N PHE A 10 15.33 -24.86 -33.99
CA PHE A 10 15.00 -23.59 -33.35
C PHE A 10 15.24 -23.73 -31.82
N LEU A 11 16.34 -23.14 -31.33
CA LEU A 11 16.68 -23.13 -29.90
C LEU A 11 15.85 -22.05 -29.19
N LEU A 12 14.78 -22.46 -28.50
CA LEU A 12 13.91 -21.57 -27.73
C LEU A 12 14.62 -21.17 -26.43
N LEU A 13 15.22 -19.97 -26.42
CA LEU A 13 15.78 -19.34 -25.22
C LEU A 13 14.63 -18.91 -24.29
N MET A 14 14.25 -19.79 -23.36
CA MET A 14 13.40 -19.45 -22.23
C MET A 14 14.16 -18.49 -21.30
N PHE A 15 14.06 -17.19 -21.57
CA PHE A 15 14.41 -16.16 -20.59
C PHE A 15 13.41 -16.24 -19.44
N SER A 16 13.77 -16.99 -18.40
CA SER A 16 13.09 -16.94 -17.11
C SER A 16 13.27 -15.53 -16.54
N LEU A 17 12.29 -14.66 -16.75
CA LEU A 17 12.12 -13.45 -15.96
C LEU A 17 11.81 -13.92 -14.53
N ALA A 18 12.87 -14.14 -13.74
CA ALA A 18 12.74 -14.20 -12.30
C ALA A 18 12.22 -12.83 -11.88
N GLY A 19 10.90 -12.71 -11.71
CA GLY A 19 10.28 -11.52 -11.17
C GLY A 19 10.99 -11.16 -9.88
N TYR A 20 11.55 -9.95 -9.82
CA TYR A 20 12.13 -9.41 -8.60
C TYR A 20 11.00 -9.19 -7.60
N ALA A 21 10.57 -10.27 -6.94
CA ALA A 21 9.68 -10.19 -5.80
C ALA A 21 10.49 -9.54 -4.66
N GLN A 22 10.44 -8.21 -4.55
CA GLN A 22 10.87 -7.55 -3.33
C GLN A 22 10.06 -8.15 -2.19
N LYS A 23 10.74 -8.85 -1.30
CA LYS A 23 10.14 -9.48 -0.14
C LYS A 23 10.03 -8.40 0.94
N ILE A 24 8.84 -8.26 1.51
CA ILE A 24 8.61 -7.44 2.70
C ILE A 24 9.64 -7.83 3.79
N ASP A 25 10.06 -6.86 4.59
CA ASP A 25 11.02 -7.09 5.68
C ASP A 25 10.51 -8.21 6.60
N LYS A 26 11.38 -9.14 7.02
CA LYS A 26 10.96 -10.25 7.91
C LYS A 26 10.39 -9.74 9.23
N GLU A 27 10.81 -8.55 9.66
CA GLU A 27 10.40 -7.90 10.90
C GLU A 27 9.35 -6.80 10.65
N TRP A 28 8.70 -6.79 9.49
CA TRP A 28 7.77 -5.72 9.09
C TRP A 28 6.70 -5.42 10.15
N LYS A 29 6.19 -6.44 10.85
CA LYS A 29 5.20 -6.27 11.93
C LYS A 29 5.77 -5.43 13.07
N SER A 30 6.99 -5.75 13.50
CA SER A 30 7.66 -5.02 14.58
C SER A 30 7.95 -3.58 14.14
N LEU A 31 8.51 -3.40 12.94
CA LEU A 31 8.80 -2.08 12.38
C LEU A 31 7.54 -1.20 12.27
N LEU A 32 6.44 -1.77 11.77
CA LEU A 32 5.18 -1.06 11.62
C LEU A 32 4.57 -0.70 12.98
N ASN A 33 4.57 -1.63 13.93
CA ASN A 33 4.06 -1.39 15.28
C ASN A 33 4.85 -0.29 15.99
N THR A 34 6.19 -0.32 15.93
CA THR A 34 7.05 0.73 16.47
C THR A 34 6.75 2.09 15.83
N ASN A 35 6.56 2.14 14.51
CA ASN A 35 6.20 3.38 13.84
C ASN A 35 4.83 3.91 14.27
N ILE A 36 3.82 3.04 14.43
CA ILE A 36 2.49 3.43 14.92
C ILE A 36 2.54 3.93 16.36
N GLU A 37 3.30 3.26 17.23
CA GLU A 37 3.48 3.70 18.61
C GLU A 37 4.19 5.05 18.73
N SER A 38 5.22 5.27 17.90
CA SER A 38 5.85 6.59 17.77
C SER A 38 4.87 7.62 17.26
N PHE A 39 4.07 7.28 16.24
CA PHE A 39 3.07 8.18 15.68
C PHE A 39 1.97 8.55 16.66
N ARG A 40 1.52 7.61 17.52
CA ARG A 40 0.52 7.90 18.57
C ARG A 40 0.98 8.98 19.55
N LYS A 41 2.29 9.22 19.66
CA LYS A 41 2.89 10.25 20.52
C LYS A 41 3.06 11.59 19.83
N CYS A 42 2.71 11.69 18.54
CA CYS A 42 2.71 12.93 17.80
C CYS A 42 1.85 13.99 18.50
N ASP A 43 2.50 15.01 19.05
CA ASP A 43 1.83 16.25 19.41
C ASP A 43 1.91 17.20 18.21
N GLN A 44 0.77 17.46 17.58
CA GLN A 44 0.70 18.42 16.46
C GLN A 44 1.08 19.85 16.89
N ARG A 45 1.21 20.12 18.20
CA ARG A 45 1.62 21.41 18.76
C ARG A 45 3.13 21.51 19.02
N SER A 46 3.88 20.39 19.00
CA SER A 46 5.33 20.40 19.18
C SER A 46 6.05 20.45 17.81
N GLY A 47 6.73 21.56 17.52
CA GLY A 47 7.30 21.82 16.19
C GLY A 47 8.30 20.77 15.66
N ASN A 48 8.96 19.99 16.53
CA ASN A 48 9.95 18.99 16.12
C ASN A 48 9.34 17.64 15.70
N ASP A 49 8.18 17.25 16.22
CA ASP A 49 7.54 15.96 15.86
C ASP A 49 6.77 16.06 14.53
N THR A 50 6.39 17.27 14.11
CA THR A 50 5.57 17.53 12.91
C THR A 50 6.08 16.86 11.62
N LYS A 51 7.40 16.76 11.42
CA LYS A 51 7.99 16.18 10.20
C LYS A 51 7.75 14.68 10.10
N PHE A 52 7.97 13.93 11.18
CA PHE A 52 7.67 12.49 11.20
C PHE A 52 6.17 12.27 11.10
N CYS A 53 5.38 12.99 11.90
CA CYS A 53 3.94 12.80 11.95
C CYS A 53 3.29 12.96 10.56
N SER A 54 3.60 14.05 9.86
CA SER A 54 3.06 14.28 8.52
C SER A 54 3.48 13.24 7.47
N SER A 55 4.58 12.51 7.69
CA SER A 55 5.15 11.57 6.72
C SER A 55 5.22 10.11 7.19
N ALA A 56 4.61 9.79 8.33
CA ALA A 56 4.71 8.48 9.00
C ALA A 56 4.25 7.32 8.09
N THR A 57 3.22 7.55 7.27
CA THR A 57 2.75 6.57 6.28
C THR A 57 3.84 6.24 5.26
N ALA A 58 4.41 7.26 4.60
CA ALA A 58 5.44 7.08 3.58
C ALA A 58 6.71 6.42 4.15
N GLU A 59 7.15 6.86 5.34
CA GLU A 59 8.30 6.27 6.01
C GLU A 59 8.05 4.80 6.39
N SER A 60 6.84 4.47 6.85
CA SER A 60 6.47 3.09 7.18
C SER A 60 6.48 2.19 5.95
N ILE A 61 5.94 2.67 4.82
CA ILE A 61 5.97 1.95 3.55
C ILE A 61 7.42 1.69 3.10
N ASN A 62 8.30 2.68 3.21
CA ASN A 62 9.72 2.50 2.91
C ASN A 62 10.36 1.45 3.83
N LYS A 63 10.15 1.54 5.14
CA LYS A 63 10.75 0.63 6.11
C LYS A 63 10.34 -0.82 5.89
N ILE A 64 9.06 -1.08 5.58
CA ILE A 64 8.54 -2.46 5.44
C ILE A 64 8.76 -3.04 4.05
N TYR A 65 8.61 -2.25 2.97
CA TYR A 65 8.71 -2.74 1.58
C TYR A 65 10.04 -2.39 0.90
N LYS A 66 10.89 -1.56 1.51
CA LYS A 66 12.14 -1.04 0.93
C LYS A 66 11.93 -0.36 -0.44
N ILE A 67 10.83 0.38 -0.56
CA ILE A 67 10.51 1.20 -1.75
C ILE A 67 10.67 2.68 -1.45
N GLU A 68 11.24 3.44 -2.38
CA GLU A 68 11.48 4.89 -2.26
C GLU A 68 10.42 5.72 -2.99
N ASP A 69 9.33 5.10 -3.46
CA ASP A 69 8.32 5.75 -4.29
C ASP A 69 7.68 6.99 -3.61
N PHE A 70 7.67 7.04 -2.28
CA PHE A 70 7.14 8.17 -1.48
C PHE A 70 8.24 8.98 -0.76
N TYR A 71 9.47 8.95 -1.27
CA TYR A 71 10.56 9.80 -0.80
C TYR A 71 10.89 10.87 -1.85
N SER A 72 10.76 12.14 -1.47
CA SER A 72 11.10 13.26 -2.33
C SER A 72 12.60 13.55 -2.25
N LYS A 73 13.35 13.14 -3.28
CA LYS A 73 14.81 13.42 -3.37
C LYS A 73 15.10 14.92 -3.45
N SER A 74 14.24 15.70 -4.11
CA SER A 74 14.41 17.16 -4.23
C SER A 74 14.21 17.89 -2.91
N GLN A 75 13.34 17.37 -2.03
CA GLN A 75 13.07 17.97 -0.72
C GLN A 75 13.80 17.25 0.44
N GLY A 76 14.49 16.15 0.17
CA GLY A 76 15.22 15.36 1.15
C GLY A 76 14.33 14.76 2.25
N ARG A 77 13.04 14.50 1.98
CA ARG A 77 12.07 14.02 2.99
C ARG A 77 11.04 13.04 2.43
N TYR A 78 10.40 12.30 3.32
CA TYR A 78 9.21 11.51 2.99
C TYR A 78 8.00 12.40 2.72
N MET A 79 7.15 11.92 1.81
CA MET A 79 5.91 12.58 1.39
C MET A 79 4.84 12.51 2.49
N ASN A 80 3.99 13.53 2.55
CA ASN A 80 2.79 13.49 3.36
C ASN A 80 1.63 12.77 2.64
N ASN A 81 0.50 12.58 3.30
CA ASN A 81 -0.65 11.88 2.71
C ASN A 81 -1.12 12.54 1.39
N SER A 82 -1.22 13.86 1.31
CA SER A 82 -1.65 14.55 0.08
C SER A 82 -0.66 14.34 -1.08
N GLU A 83 0.64 14.31 -0.80
CA GLU A 83 1.67 14.02 -1.82
C GLU A 83 1.67 12.54 -2.26
N ILE A 84 1.41 11.60 -1.34
CA ILE A 84 1.26 10.18 -1.68
C ILE A 84 0.13 10.00 -2.70
N VAL A 85 -0.97 10.73 -2.53
CA VAL A 85 -2.13 10.68 -3.43
C VAL A 85 -1.79 11.10 -4.84
N GLU A 86 -1.00 12.15 -5.00
CA GLU A 86 -0.54 12.60 -6.31
C GLU A 86 0.26 11.49 -7.00
N VAL A 87 1.12 10.77 -6.26
CA VAL A 87 1.89 9.64 -6.78
C VAL A 87 0.98 8.46 -7.18
N LEU A 88 -0.05 8.15 -6.39
CA LEU A 88 -0.98 7.06 -6.71
C LEU A 88 -1.85 7.37 -7.94
N ASN A 89 -2.27 8.62 -8.10
CA ASN A 89 -3.08 9.06 -9.23
C ASN A 89 -2.25 9.27 -10.50
N ALA A 90 -0.93 9.46 -10.38
CA ALA A 90 -0.04 9.57 -11.53
C ALA A 90 0.08 8.23 -12.28
N THR A 91 0.26 8.29 -13.60
CA THR A 91 0.62 7.09 -14.36
C THR A 91 2.01 6.62 -13.92
N GLY A 92 2.12 5.38 -13.44
CA GLY A 92 3.40 4.88 -12.97
C GLY A 92 3.35 3.46 -12.43
N LYS A 93 4.13 3.22 -11.39
CA LYS A 93 4.30 1.91 -10.73
C LYS A 93 3.10 1.49 -9.88
N TRP A 94 2.11 2.35 -9.68
CA TRP A 94 0.92 2.04 -8.89
C TRP A 94 -0.27 1.90 -9.83
N LYS A 95 -1.01 0.80 -9.68
CA LYS A 95 -2.21 0.51 -10.46
C LYS A 95 -3.42 0.47 -9.56
N LEU A 96 -4.47 1.16 -9.97
CA LEU A 96 -5.80 0.98 -9.41
C LEU A 96 -6.26 -0.45 -9.73
N ILE A 97 -6.53 -1.25 -8.69
CA ILE A 97 -7.03 -2.63 -8.81
C ILE A 97 -8.53 -2.73 -8.55
N GLY A 98 -9.17 -1.64 -8.12
CA GLY A 98 -10.61 -1.53 -7.94
C GLY A 98 -10.98 -0.64 -6.76
N TYR A 99 -12.25 -0.69 -6.37
CA TYR A 99 -12.79 0.11 -5.27
C TYR A 99 -13.17 -0.76 -4.08
N ALA A 100 -13.17 -0.18 -2.88
CA ALA A 100 -13.43 -0.95 -1.65
C ALA A 100 -14.89 -1.43 -1.50
N TYR A 101 -15.82 -1.00 -2.37
CA TYR A 101 -17.17 -1.58 -2.44
C TYR A 101 -17.26 -2.83 -3.34
N GLU A 102 -16.14 -3.24 -3.94
CA GLU A 102 -16.03 -4.40 -4.82
C GLU A 102 -15.29 -5.53 -4.08
N GLN A 103 -15.99 -6.62 -3.77
CA GLN A 103 -15.39 -7.75 -3.03
C GLN A 103 -14.17 -8.32 -3.76
N GLU A 104 -14.21 -8.40 -5.10
CA GLU A 104 -13.08 -8.87 -5.92
C GLU A 104 -11.83 -8.00 -5.72
N ALA A 105 -11.98 -6.67 -5.61
CA ALA A 105 -10.86 -5.76 -5.36
C ALA A 105 -10.28 -5.98 -3.95
N LEU A 106 -11.12 -6.22 -2.94
CA LEU A 106 -10.70 -6.54 -1.57
C LEU A 106 -9.95 -7.88 -1.52
N ASP A 107 -10.47 -8.91 -2.18
CA ASP A 107 -9.85 -10.23 -2.28
C ASP A 107 -8.49 -10.12 -2.97
N LYS A 108 -8.44 -9.39 -4.09
CA LYS A 108 -7.21 -9.17 -4.85
C LYS A 108 -6.16 -8.42 -4.04
N ALA A 109 -6.59 -7.43 -3.27
CA ALA A 109 -5.69 -6.66 -2.41
C ALA A 109 -5.06 -7.53 -1.32
N GLN A 110 -5.84 -8.40 -0.68
CA GLN A 110 -5.31 -9.33 0.33
C GLN A 110 -4.37 -10.36 -0.31
N GLU A 111 -4.70 -10.88 -1.50
CA GLU A 111 -3.84 -11.80 -2.26
C GLU A 111 -2.46 -11.17 -2.55
N LEU A 112 -2.46 -9.93 -3.03
CA LEU A 112 -1.23 -9.19 -3.36
C LEU A 112 -0.42 -8.86 -2.11
N ALA A 113 -1.07 -8.44 -1.03
CA ALA A 113 -0.41 -8.21 0.25
C ALA A 113 0.22 -9.51 0.79
N ASN A 114 -0.47 -10.66 0.67
CA ASN A 114 0.07 -11.97 1.06
C ASN A 114 1.26 -12.41 0.20
N LYS A 115 1.36 -11.90 -1.03
CA LYS A 115 2.54 -12.03 -1.90
C LYS A 115 3.64 -11.01 -1.58
N ASN A 116 3.51 -10.26 -0.49
CA ASN A 116 4.42 -9.21 -0.04
C ASN A 116 4.50 -8.00 -0.98
N MET A 117 3.48 -7.78 -1.81
CA MET A 117 3.40 -6.61 -2.70
C MET A 117 2.77 -5.43 -1.97
N ALA A 118 3.39 -4.26 -2.10
CA ALA A 118 2.86 -3.04 -1.50
C ALA A 118 1.47 -2.73 -2.07
N THR A 119 0.47 -2.72 -1.20
CA THR A 119 -0.93 -2.51 -1.55
C THR A 119 -1.52 -1.49 -0.58
N LEU A 120 -2.20 -0.48 -1.11
CA LEU A 120 -2.70 0.66 -0.36
C LEU A 120 -4.18 0.87 -0.67
N ALA A 121 -4.96 1.25 0.33
CA ALA A 121 -6.28 1.80 0.15
C ALA A 121 -6.25 3.30 0.47
N TYR A 122 -6.99 4.07 -0.30
CA TYR A 122 -6.88 5.51 -0.26
C TYR A 122 -8.25 6.18 -0.49
N TYR A 123 -8.50 7.23 0.27
CA TYR A 123 -9.57 8.20 0.06
C TYR A 123 -9.04 9.62 0.30
N ALA A 124 -9.33 10.57 -0.58
CA ALA A 124 -9.26 11.99 -0.25
C ALA A 124 -10.58 12.71 -0.55
N ASN A 125 -10.74 13.79 0.20
CA ASN A 125 -11.66 14.86 -0.10
C ASN A 125 -11.14 15.72 -1.27
N ASP A 126 -11.96 16.67 -1.70
CA ASP A 126 -11.67 17.54 -2.86
C ASP A 126 -10.43 18.42 -2.67
N ASP A 127 -10.02 18.68 -1.42
CA ASP A 127 -8.81 19.42 -1.05
C ASP A 127 -7.56 18.53 -0.88
N LEU A 128 -7.64 17.25 -1.31
CA LEU A 128 -6.60 16.23 -1.11
C LEU A 128 -6.27 15.94 0.36
N SER A 129 -7.09 16.43 1.30
CA SER A 129 -7.08 15.93 2.68
C SER A 129 -7.65 14.52 2.65
N GLY A 130 -6.82 13.54 2.99
CA GLY A 130 -7.15 12.15 2.78
C GLY A 130 -6.42 11.24 3.74
N ASN A 131 -6.86 9.99 3.73
CA ASN A 131 -6.28 8.95 4.53
C ASN A 131 -5.79 7.82 3.64
N VAL A 132 -4.60 7.34 3.95
CA VAL A 132 -3.95 6.22 3.27
C VAL A 132 -3.84 5.09 4.29
N SER A 133 -4.34 3.92 3.91
CA SER A 133 -4.24 2.69 4.70
C SER A 133 -3.35 1.69 3.97
N ILE A 134 -2.43 1.07 4.70
CA ILE A 134 -1.57 0.01 4.19
C ILE A 134 -2.33 -1.30 4.32
N ILE A 135 -2.53 -2.03 3.24
CA ILE A 135 -3.08 -3.38 3.28
C ILE A 135 -1.93 -4.34 3.60
N LEU A 136 -2.14 -5.19 4.61
CA LEU A 136 -1.12 -6.02 5.22
C LEU A 136 -1.32 -7.49 4.90
N PRO A 137 -0.25 -8.30 4.91
CA PRO A 137 -0.38 -9.75 4.90
C PRO A 137 -1.26 -10.24 6.05
N GLY A 138 -2.15 -11.19 5.77
CA GLY A 138 -3.11 -11.73 6.71
C GLY A 138 -4.31 -12.40 6.03
N GLU A 139 -5.36 -12.58 6.82
CA GLU A 139 -6.64 -13.11 6.38
C GLU A 139 -7.66 -11.99 6.21
N LEU A 140 -8.64 -12.19 5.33
CA LEU A 140 -9.81 -11.34 5.28
C LEU A 140 -10.64 -11.50 6.56
N SER A 141 -11.31 -10.43 6.97
CA SER A 141 -12.24 -10.44 8.12
C SER A 141 -13.57 -9.83 7.73
N THR A 142 -14.69 -10.40 8.20
CA THR A 142 -16.01 -9.84 7.91
C THR A 142 -16.20 -8.52 8.64
N SER A 143 -16.52 -7.47 7.89
CA SER A 143 -16.87 -6.16 8.43
C SER A 143 -18.38 -6.04 8.62
N GLY A 144 -18.83 -5.87 9.86
CA GLY A 144 -20.24 -5.56 10.13
C GLY A 144 -20.67 -4.18 9.60
N SER A 145 -19.75 -3.20 9.59
CA SER A 145 -20.06 -1.86 9.09
C SER A 145 -20.10 -1.80 7.58
N TRP A 146 -19.33 -2.62 6.87
CA TRP A 146 -19.31 -2.63 5.40
C TRP A 146 -20.11 -3.78 4.77
N GLY A 147 -20.41 -4.85 5.50
CA GLY A 147 -21.04 -6.06 4.95
C GLY A 147 -20.17 -6.80 3.92
N PHE A 148 -18.85 -6.57 3.94
CA PHE A 148 -17.86 -7.19 3.06
C PHE A 148 -16.80 -7.91 3.89
N ASN A 149 -16.10 -8.86 3.27
CA ASN A 149 -14.86 -9.39 3.82
C ASN A 149 -13.72 -8.43 3.46
N VAL A 150 -13.11 -7.82 4.46
CA VAL A 150 -12.13 -6.74 4.28
C VAL A 150 -10.72 -7.21 4.62
N PRO A 151 -9.69 -6.69 3.92
CA PRO A 151 -8.30 -7.00 4.20
C PRO A 151 -7.85 -6.55 5.58
N ASN A 152 -6.81 -7.21 6.09
CA ASN A 152 -6.05 -6.70 7.21
C ASN A 152 -5.31 -5.41 6.81
N SER A 153 -5.26 -4.42 7.69
CA SER A 153 -4.65 -3.12 7.37
C SER A 153 -3.97 -2.43 8.55
N ALA A 154 -3.27 -1.35 8.22
CA ALA A 154 -2.74 -0.36 9.16
C ALA A 154 -2.99 1.05 8.66
N THR A 155 -3.21 1.98 9.59
CA THR A 155 -3.51 3.38 9.27
C THR A 155 -2.94 4.32 10.32
N PHE A 156 -2.43 5.46 9.84
CA PHE A 156 -1.95 6.59 10.62
C PHE A 156 -2.97 7.73 10.53
N PHE A 157 -3.76 7.94 11.57
CA PHE A 157 -4.78 9.01 11.60
C PHE A 157 -4.17 10.32 12.09
N MET A 158 -3.94 11.26 11.17
CA MET A 158 -3.35 12.56 11.50
C MET A 158 -4.13 13.35 12.54
N GLU A 159 -5.46 13.39 12.42
CA GLU A 159 -6.33 14.15 13.32
C GLU A 159 -6.49 13.51 14.70
N GLU A 160 -6.39 12.18 14.76
CA GLU A 160 -6.54 11.40 15.99
C GLU A 160 -5.44 10.34 16.12
N PRO A 161 -4.16 10.73 16.38
CA PRO A 161 -3.04 9.79 16.36
C PRO A 161 -3.25 8.57 17.24
N GLY A 162 -3.91 8.73 18.39
CA GLY A 162 -4.28 7.66 19.32
C GLY A 162 -5.14 6.54 18.73
N LYS A 163 -5.91 6.81 17.67
CA LYS A 163 -6.74 5.81 16.95
C LYS A 163 -5.97 5.02 15.90
N SER A 164 -4.74 5.43 15.58
CA SER A 164 -3.89 4.74 14.60
C SER A 164 -3.65 3.30 15.02
N TYR A 165 -3.52 2.40 14.07
CA TYR A 165 -3.49 0.97 14.33
C TYR A 165 -2.72 0.20 13.27
N SER A 166 -2.32 -1.00 13.66
CA SER A 166 -1.93 -2.11 12.82
C SER A 166 -2.82 -3.28 13.23
N ASP A 167 -3.20 -4.12 12.28
CA ASP A 167 -3.96 -5.35 12.54
C ASP A 167 -5.45 -5.14 12.83
N LYS A 168 -6.13 -4.31 12.02
CA LYS A 168 -7.60 -4.29 11.96
C LYS A 168 -8.06 -4.42 10.52
N GLY A 169 -9.32 -4.82 10.33
CA GLY A 169 -9.93 -4.82 9.01
C GLY A 169 -10.02 -3.41 8.43
N LEU A 170 -9.82 -3.29 7.11
CA LEU A 170 -9.78 -2.02 6.37
C LEU A 170 -10.96 -1.08 6.64
N SER A 171 -12.13 -1.64 6.98
CA SER A 171 -13.31 -0.88 7.37
C SER A 171 -13.17 -0.01 8.62
N TYR A 172 -12.09 -0.18 9.40
CA TYR A 172 -11.77 0.72 10.51
C TYR A 172 -11.13 2.03 10.02
N ALA A 173 -10.47 2.02 8.85
CA ALA A 173 -9.82 3.20 8.27
C ALA A 173 -10.81 4.20 7.62
N PHE A 174 -11.92 3.69 7.06
CA PHE A 174 -12.87 4.50 6.30
C PHE A 174 -14.31 4.19 6.68
N SER A 175 -15.12 5.23 6.85
CA SER A 175 -16.54 5.06 7.17
C SER A 175 -17.33 4.51 5.98
N ARG A 176 -18.50 3.92 6.24
CA ARG A 176 -19.40 3.43 5.19
C ARG A 176 -19.77 4.53 4.18
N SER A 177 -19.97 5.78 4.63
CA SER A 177 -20.43 6.87 3.78
C SER A 177 -19.45 7.23 2.66
N ILE A 178 -18.15 6.99 2.87
CA ILE A 178 -17.10 7.25 1.88
C ILE A 178 -16.65 6.00 1.13
N LEU A 179 -17.23 4.83 1.43
CA LEU A 179 -16.79 3.53 0.87
C LEU A 179 -16.68 3.53 -0.66
N ARG A 180 -17.64 4.16 -1.34
CA ARG A 180 -17.67 4.25 -2.82
C ARG A 180 -16.53 5.07 -3.43
N LYS A 181 -15.84 5.85 -2.59
CA LYS A 181 -14.72 6.71 -2.99
C LYS A 181 -13.37 6.14 -2.56
N VAL A 182 -13.34 5.04 -1.82
CA VAL A 182 -12.10 4.38 -1.40
C VAL A 182 -11.57 3.55 -2.57
N MET A 183 -10.44 3.97 -3.11
CA MET A 183 -9.72 3.28 -4.19
C MET A 183 -8.64 2.38 -3.61
N ILE A 184 -8.38 1.25 -4.27
CA ILE A 184 -7.33 0.32 -3.87
C ILE A 184 -6.26 0.26 -4.96
N TYR A 185 -5.02 0.50 -4.56
CA TYR A 185 -3.86 0.50 -5.43
C TYR A 185 -2.90 -0.62 -5.05
N ALA A 186 -2.30 -1.25 -6.05
CA ALA A 186 -1.19 -2.17 -5.88
C ALA A 186 0.03 -1.69 -6.67
N ARG A 187 1.22 -1.94 -6.14
CA ARG A 187 2.47 -1.60 -6.80
C ARG A 187 2.90 -2.71 -7.78
N GLU A 188 3.22 -2.32 -9.00
CA GLU A 188 3.93 -3.12 -10.01
C GLU A 188 5.45 -3.07 -9.78
N TYR A 189 6.13 -4.19 -10.00
CA TYR A 189 7.57 -4.38 -9.77
C TYR A 189 8.29 -4.73 -11.07
#